data_AF-A0A3G9HJ86-F1
#
_entry.id   AF-A0A3G9HJ86-F1
#
_cell.length_a   1.000
_cell.length_b   1.000
_cell.length_c   1.000
_cell.angle_alpha   90.00
_cell.angle_beta   90.00
_cell.angle_gamma   90.00
#
_symmetry.space_group_name_H-M   'P 1'
#
loop_
_entity.id
_entity.type
_entity.pdbx_description
1 polymer ?
#
loop_
_entity_poly.entity_id
_entity_poly.type
_entity_poly.pdbx_seq_one_letter_code
_entity_poly.pdbx_strand_id
1 'polypeptide(L)'
;MNRRKFITAAGALAAWGSVRFVYSAAESMDGKEREDALELIFSVQRHLFPKGLSMPDADSFGAAQYTKEAVLHSSFDPDIRDILFDGAKRVQRLAGGTFSSLSSDKKERLLRKFEEEPFGSFWLSHVMNITLEALLSDPIYGGNREECGWRSFSLTPGRPRPEKRYCGV
;
A
#
# COMPACT_ATOMS: atom_id res chain seq x y z
N MET A 1 -33.89 -5.44 38.20
CA MET A 1 -33.09 -4.53 37.36
C MET A 1 -33.86 -4.26 36.08
N ASN A 2 -34.18 -3.00 35.79
CA ASN A 2 -35.25 -2.63 34.85
C ASN A 2 -34.69 -2.47 33.42
N ARG A 3 -35.08 -3.35 32.48
CA ARG A 3 -34.56 -3.42 31.10
C ARG A 3 -34.50 -2.06 30.38
N ARG A 4 -35.46 -1.17 30.68
CA ARG A 4 -35.54 0.18 30.08
C ARG A 4 -34.42 1.13 30.50
N LYS A 5 -33.84 0.94 31.69
CA LYS A 5 -32.71 1.76 32.18
C LYS A 5 -31.35 1.30 31.63
N PHE A 6 -31.24 0.04 31.19
CA PHE A 6 -30.02 -0.50 30.59
C PHE A 6 -29.81 0.00 29.15
N ILE A 7 -30.88 0.09 28.36
CA ILE A 7 -30.82 0.58 26.97
C ILE A 7 -30.49 2.08 26.92
N THR A 8 -30.95 2.88 27.89
CA THR A 8 -30.59 4.31 27.97
C THR A 8 -29.14 4.53 28.39
N ALA A 9 -28.55 3.65 29.20
CA ALA A 9 -27.13 3.73 29.55
C ALA A 9 -26.21 3.28 28.39
N ALA A 10 -26.65 2.35 27.54
CA ALA A 10 -25.90 1.91 26.36
C ALA A 10 -25.85 2.98 25.24
N GLY A 11 -26.85 3.86 25.15
CA GLY A 11 -26.89 4.93 24.15
C GLY A 11 -25.86 6.04 24.38
N ALA A 12 -25.44 6.29 25.62
CA ALA A 12 -24.48 7.35 25.95
C ALA A 12 -23.01 6.95 25.69
N LEU A 13 -22.71 5.67 25.53
CA LEU A 13 -21.37 5.17 25.17
C LEU A 13 -21.16 5.02 23.65
N ALA A 14 -22.22 5.15 22.84
CA ALA A 14 -22.13 5.13 21.38
C ALA A 14 -21.66 6.46 20.77
N ALA A 15 -21.47 7.52 21.58
CA ALA A 15 -21.07 8.84 21.12
C ALA A 15 -19.54 9.07 21.07
N TRP A 16 -18.72 8.08 21.44
CA TRP A 16 -17.25 8.11 21.26
C TRP A 16 -16.77 7.20 20.12
N GLY A 17 -17.66 6.36 19.58
CA GLY A 17 -17.34 5.41 18.50
C GLY A 17 -17.58 5.93 17.09
N SER A 18 -18.02 7.17 16.93
CA SER A 18 -18.09 7.84 15.63
C SER A 18 -16.75 8.49 15.29
N VAL A 19 -15.71 7.67 15.12
CA VAL A 19 -14.72 7.98 14.08
C VAL A 19 -15.51 7.89 12.79
N ARG A 20 -16.07 9.03 12.37
CA ARG A 20 -16.41 9.23 10.97
C ARG A 20 -15.08 9.09 10.24
N PHE A 21 -14.77 7.86 9.80
CA PHE A 21 -13.77 7.64 8.78
C PHE A 21 -14.23 8.51 7.63
N VAL A 22 -13.47 9.57 7.40
CA VAL A 22 -13.76 10.56 6.37
C VAL A 22 -13.63 9.82 5.06
N TYR A 23 -14.75 9.43 4.47
CA TYR A 23 -14.83 9.14 3.06
C TYR A 23 -14.39 10.40 2.31
N SER A 24 -13.46 10.28 1.34
CA SER A 24 -13.15 11.24 0.26
C SER A 24 -11.79 11.98 0.29
N ALA A 25 -10.75 11.50 0.99
CA ALA A 25 -9.46 12.19 0.94
C ALA A 25 -8.70 11.95 -0.39
N ALA A 26 -8.70 10.74 -0.97
CA ALA A 26 -7.99 10.48 -2.23
C ALA A 26 -8.71 11.00 -3.48
N GLU A 27 -10.04 11.06 -3.49
CA GLU A 27 -10.82 11.60 -4.61
C GLU A 27 -10.64 13.11 -4.77
N SER A 28 -10.43 13.82 -3.65
CA SER A 28 -10.19 15.27 -3.63
C SER A 28 -8.71 15.66 -3.79
N MET A 29 -7.80 14.69 -3.89
CA MET A 29 -6.36 14.93 -4.01
C MET A 29 -5.99 15.42 -5.42
N ASP A 30 -5.17 16.48 -5.48
CA ASP A 30 -4.63 17.01 -6.73
C ASP A 30 -3.81 15.94 -7.50
N GLY A 31 -3.82 16.04 -8.84
CA GLY A 31 -3.14 15.08 -9.71
C GLY A 31 -1.64 14.99 -9.45
N LYS A 32 -0.99 16.12 -9.13
CA LYS A 32 0.44 16.14 -8.81
C LYS A 32 0.72 15.51 -7.45
N GLU A 33 -0.08 15.86 -6.44
CA GLU A 33 0.07 15.27 -5.10
C GLU A 33 -0.09 13.74 -5.13
N ARG A 34 -0.98 13.23 -5.98
CA ARG A 34 -1.16 11.80 -6.20
C ARG A 34 0.08 11.14 -6.79
N GLU A 35 0.66 11.76 -7.82
CA GLU A 35 1.87 11.23 -8.46
C GLU A 35 3.06 11.28 -7.49
N ASP A 36 3.23 12.37 -6.73
CA ASP A 36 4.29 12.48 -5.71
C ASP A 36 4.14 11.41 -4.62
N ALA A 37 2.90 11.10 -4.20
CA ALA A 37 2.62 10.03 -3.25
C ALA A 37 2.96 8.64 -3.82
N LEU A 38 2.61 8.38 -5.08
CA LEU A 38 2.96 7.13 -5.77
C LEU A 38 4.48 6.96 -5.89
N GLU A 39 5.20 8.00 -6.29
CA GLU A 39 6.66 7.96 -6.39
C GLU A 39 7.34 7.69 -5.04
N LEU A 40 6.78 8.24 -3.95
CA LEU A 40 7.27 7.91 -2.61
C LEU A 40 7.03 6.43 -2.27
N ILE A 41 5.83 5.90 -2.56
CA ILE A 41 5.53 4.48 -2.36
C ILE A 41 6.52 3.62 -3.16
N PHE A 42 6.79 3.95 -4.43
CA PHE A 42 7.77 3.23 -5.24
C PHE A 42 9.17 3.30 -4.66
N SER A 43 9.59 4.45 -4.11
CA SER A 43 10.86 4.54 -3.39
C SER A 43 10.89 3.66 -2.13
N VAL A 44 9.76 3.45 -1.45
CA VAL A 44 9.68 2.52 -0.32
C VAL A 44 9.74 1.07 -0.82
N GLN A 45 9.05 0.72 -1.91
CA GLN A 45 9.14 -0.62 -2.51
C GLN A 45 10.57 -1.00 -2.89
N ARG A 46 11.32 -0.08 -3.51
CA ARG A 46 12.75 -0.27 -3.84
C ARG A 46 13.63 -0.43 -2.60
N HIS A 47 13.25 0.18 -1.49
CA HIS A 47 13.94 0.03 -0.21
C HIS A 47 13.65 -1.34 0.42
N LEU A 48 12.40 -1.83 0.30
CA LEU A 48 11.99 -3.15 0.80
C LEU A 48 12.55 -4.30 -0.05
N PHE A 49 12.65 -4.12 -1.37
CA PHE A 49 13.17 -5.10 -2.33
C PHE A 49 14.33 -4.48 -3.15
N PRO A 50 15.50 -4.28 -2.52
CA PRO A 50 16.67 -3.73 -3.19
C PRO A 50 17.32 -4.74 -4.13
N LYS A 51 18.16 -4.22 -5.03
CA LYS A 51 19.01 -5.02 -5.91
C LYS A 51 20.04 -5.82 -5.12
N GLY A 52 20.42 -6.98 -5.66
CA GLY A 52 21.48 -7.82 -5.10
C GLY A 52 21.02 -8.83 -4.04
N LEU A 53 19.71 -8.91 -3.77
CA LEU A 53 19.14 -10.02 -3.02
C LEU A 53 19.01 -11.27 -3.92
N SER A 54 18.81 -12.44 -3.30
CA SER A 54 18.43 -13.67 -4.03
C SER A 54 17.06 -13.57 -4.69
N MET A 55 16.25 -12.63 -4.21
CA MET A 55 14.93 -12.27 -4.71
C MET A 55 15.02 -11.16 -5.76
N PRO A 56 14.11 -11.10 -6.74
CA PRO A 56 14.07 -10.03 -7.71
C PRO A 56 13.79 -8.70 -7.00
N ASP A 57 14.43 -7.62 -7.46
CA ASP A 57 14.19 -6.28 -6.95
C ASP A 57 12.87 -5.69 -7.47
N ALA A 58 12.35 -4.68 -6.75
CA ALA A 58 11.06 -4.05 -7.03
C ALA A 58 10.90 -3.57 -8.48
N ASP A 59 11.96 -3.05 -9.10
CA ASP A 59 11.90 -2.58 -10.48
C ASP A 59 11.85 -3.76 -11.45
N SER A 60 12.63 -4.81 -11.20
CA SER A 60 12.68 -6.01 -12.05
C SER A 60 11.33 -6.73 -12.14
N PHE A 61 10.60 -6.88 -11.03
CA PHE A 61 9.28 -7.54 -11.06
C PHE A 61 8.11 -6.60 -11.37
N GLY A 62 8.33 -5.30 -11.59
CA GLY A 62 7.28 -4.38 -12.00
C GLY A 62 6.38 -3.87 -10.86
N ALA A 63 6.92 -3.74 -9.63
CA ALA A 63 6.16 -3.29 -8.46
C ALA A 63 5.40 -1.98 -8.70
N ALA A 64 6.09 -0.97 -9.25
CA ALA A 64 5.53 0.36 -9.47
C ALA A 64 4.34 0.34 -10.46
N GLN A 65 4.47 -0.40 -11.56
CA GLN A 65 3.41 -0.50 -12.56
C GLN A 65 2.17 -1.18 -11.95
N TYR A 66 2.34 -2.34 -11.32
CA TYR A 66 1.24 -3.04 -10.66
C TYR A 66 0.56 -2.16 -9.61
N THR A 67 1.34 -1.54 -8.71
CA THR A 67 0.80 -0.67 -7.67
C THR A 67 0.05 0.52 -8.25
N LYS A 68 0.58 1.19 -9.29
CA LYS A 68 -0.12 2.30 -9.95
C LYS A 68 -1.44 1.85 -10.54
N GLU A 69 -1.44 0.77 -11.30
CA GLU A 69 -2.65 0.24 -11.96
C GLU A 69 -3.68 -0.22 -10.92
N ALA A 70 -3.25 -0.95 -9.90
CA ALA A 70 -4.12 -1.47 -8.84
C ALA A 70 -4.74 -0.33 -8.03
N VAL A 71 -3.93 0.56 -7.43
CA VAL A 71 -4.39 1.61 -6.52
C VAL A 71 -5.28 2.64 -7.23
N LEU A 72 -5.07 2.89 -8.52
CA LEU A 72 -5.87 3.85 -9.29
C LEU A 72 -7.15 3.24 -9.86
N HIS A 73 -7.27 1.91 -9.93
CA HIS A 73 -8.46 1.27 -10.46
C HIS A 73 -9.70 1.57 -9.61
N SER A 74 -10.87 1.70 -10.23
CA SER A 74 -12.12 2.05 -9.52
C SER A 74 -12.59 0.99 -8.52
N SER A 75 -12.21 -0.28 -8.73
CA SER A 75 -12.56 -1.38 -7.82
C SER A 75 -11.63 -1.52 -6.61
N PHE A 76 -10.53 -0.77 -6.56
CA PHE A 76 -9.61 -0.85 -5.43
C PHE A 76 -10.23 -0.18 -4.21
N ASP A 77 -10.05 -0.80 -3.04
CA ASP A 77 -10.65 -0.34 -1.80
C ASP A 77 -10.30 1.15 -1.54
N PRO A 78 -11.30 2.04 -1.51
CA PRO A 78 -11.06 3.47 -1.38
C PRO A 78 -10.48 3.84 0.00
N ASP A 79 -10.82 3.12 1.06
CA ASP A 79 -10.30 3.39 2.40
C ASP A 79 -8.81 3.02 2.47
N ILE A 80 -8.43 1.90 1.85
CA ILE A 80 -7.02 1.51 1.73
C ILE A 80 -6.23 2.49 0.85
N ARG A 81 -6.85 2.99 -0.23
CA ARG A 81 -6.24 4.00 -1.11
C ARG A 81 -5.93 5.28 -0.37
N ASP A 82 -6.88 5.78 0.41
CA ASP A 82 -6.73 6.96 1.26
C ASP A 82 -5.56 6.75 2.24
N ILE A 83 -5.50 5.58 2.89
CA ILE A 83 -4.43 5.22 3.82
C ILE A 83 -3.06 5.21 3.12
N LEU A 84 -2.96 4.62 1.92
CA LEU A 84 -1.70 4.56 1.17
C LEU A 84 -1.17 5.95 0.86
N PHE A 85 -2.03 6.86 0.37
CA PHE A 85 -1.62 8.22 0.05
C PHE A 85 -1.34 9.07 1.29
N ASP A 86 -2.13 8.93 2.35
CA ASP A 86 -1.89 9.66 3.59
C ASP A 86 -0.59 9.23 4.28
N GLY A 87 -0.28 7.93 4.28
CA GLY A 87 0.98 7.46 4.82
C GLY A 87 2.17 7.91 3.99
N ALA A 88 2.04 7.97 2.66
CA ALA A 88 3.08 8.54 1.82
C ALA A 88 3.36 10.02 2.18
N LYS A 89 2.30 10.82 2.36
CA LYS A 89 2.40 12.21 2.82
C LYS A 89 3.06 12.32 4.20
N ARG A 90 2.75 11.43 5.15
CA ARG A 90 3.36 11.41 6.49
C ARG A 90 4.85 11.08 6.43
N VAL A 91 5.24 10.05 5.67
CA VAL A 91 6.64 9.68 5.46
C VAL A 91 7.43 10.84 4.83
N GLN A 92 6.84 11.52 3.83
CA GLN A 92 7.46 12.69 3.19
C GLN A 92 7.69 13.84 4.19
N ARG A 93 6.77 14.07 5.12
CA ARG A 93 6.94 15.08 6.19
C ARG A 93 8.02 14.67 7.20
N LEU A 94 8.02 13.40 7.63
CA LEU A 94 9.02 12.86 8.56
C LEU A 94 10.44 12.91 7.99
N ALA A 95 10.58 12.82 6.66
CA ALA A 95 11.87 12.90 5.99
C ALA A 95 12.52 14.30 6.09
N GLY A 96 11.75 15.36 6.35
CA GLY A 96 12.25 16.74 6.42
C GLY A 96 12.87 17.26 5.11
N GLY A 97 12.64 16.55 4.00
CA GLY A 97 13.21 16.73 2.67
C GLY A 97 12.75 15.59 1.76
N THR A 98 13.19 15.50 0.51
CA THR A 98 12.74 14.44 -0.42
C THR A 98 13.11 13.05 0.10
N PHE A 99 12.12 12.19 0.40
CA PHE A 99 12.39 10.85 0.93
C PHE A 99 13.31 10.03 0.01
N SER A 100 13.09 10.11 -1.30
CA SER A 100 13.84 9.35 -2.31
C SER A 100 15.34 9.66 -2.30
N SER A 101 15.77 10.85 -1.86
CA SER A 101 17.18 11.27 -1.80
C SER A 101 17.90 10.86 -0.51
N LEU A 102 17.17 10.32 0.47
CA LEU A 102 17.79 9.78 1.69
C LEU A 102 18.66 8.55 1.37
N SER A 103 19.74 8.37 2.13
CA SER A 103 20.53 7.14 2.06
C SER A 103 19.72 5.94 2.59
N SER A 104 20.09 4.72 2.18
CA SER A 104 19.41 3.49 2.61
C SER A 104 19.23 3.41 4.13
N ASP A 105 20.30 3.67 4.90
CA ASP A 105 20.24 3.62 6.37
C ASP A 105 19.31 4.68 6.97
N LYS A 106 19.20 5.86 6.33
CA LYS A 106 18.28 6.91 6.77
C LYS A 106 16.84 6.54 6.45
N LYS A 107 16.57 5.93 5.28
CA LYS A 107 15.26 5.37 4.93
C LYS A 107 14.85 4.31 5.93
N GLU A 108 15.71 3.33 6.21
CA GLU A 108 15.44 2.25 7.17
C GLU A 108 15.10 2.80 8.56
N ARG A 109 15.95 3.68 9.13
CA ARG A 109 15.69 4.25 10.46
C ARG A 109 14.39 5.04 10.52
N LEU A 110 14.07 5.81 9.47
CA LEU A 110 12.82 6.57 9.41
C LEU A 110 11.62 5.63 9.37
N LEU A 111 11.64 4.63 8.48
CA LEU A 111 10.54 3.68 8.34
C LEU A 111 10.35 2.84 9.60
N ARG A 112 11.43 2.40 10.27
CA ARG A 112 11.35 1.70 11.57
C ARG A 112 10.72 2.55 12.66
N LYS A 113 11.11 3.84 12.74
CA LYS A 113 10.46 4.75 13.68
C LYS A 113 8.99 4.96 13.35
N PHE A 114 8.65 5.05 12.07
CA PHE A 114 7.26 5.17 11.64
C PHE A 114 6.43 3.91 11.95
N GLU A 115 7.04 2.72 11.84
CA GLU A 115 6.45 1.43 12.19
C GLU A 115 6.03 1.33 13.68
N GLU A 116 6.67 2.09 14.58
CA GLU A 116 6.29 2.11 16.01
C GLU A 116 4.90 2.71 16.25
N GLU A 117 4.39 3.54 15.33
CA GLU A 117 3.03 4.08 15.39
C GLU A 117 2.02 3.06 14.82
N PRO A 118 0.83 2.87 15.42
CA PRO A 118 -0.18 1.95 14.89
C PRO A 118 -0.54 2.23 13.42
N PHE A 119 -0.62 3.50 13.04
CA PHE A 119 -0.87 3.90 11.66
C PHE A 119 0.30 3.55 10.73
N GLY A 120 1.55 3.79 11.15
CA GLY A 120 2.71 3.54 10.32
C GLY A 120 2.98 2.05 10.12
N SER A 121 2.79 1.23 11.16
CA SER A 121 2.80 -0.24 11.05
C SER A 121 1.73 -0.74 10.06
N PHE A 122 0.51 -0.23 10.20
CA PHE A 122 -0.60 -0.58 9.29
C PHE A 122 -0.29 -0.18 7.84
N TRP A 123 0.22 1.03 7.63
CA TRP A 123 0.59 1.53 6.30
C TRP A 123 1.72 0.71 5.66
N LEU A 124 2.80 0.45 6.39
CA LEU A 124 3.92 -0.36 5.91
C LEU A 124 3.48 -1.79 5.55
N SER A 125 2.56 -2.36 6.34
CA SER A 125 1.98 -3.67 6.03
C SER A 125 1.23 -3.67 4.70
N HIS A 126 0.47 -2.60 4.39
CA HIS A 126 -0.23 -2.48 3.11
C HIS A 126 0.71 -2.25 1.93
N VAL A 127 1.77 -1.45 2.12
CA VAL A 127 2.82 -1.28 1.11
C VAL A 127 3.53 -2.61 0.85
N MET A 128 3.84 -3.38 1.88
CA MET A 128 4.42 -4.72 1.73
C MET A 128 3.46 -5.65 0.99
N ASN A 129 2.19 -5.71 1.39
CA ASN A 129 1.17 -6.57 0.76
C ASN A 129 1.03 -6.28 -0.73
N ILE A 130 0.84 -5.03 -1.13
CA ILE A 130 0.69 -4.68 -2.55
C ILE A 130 1.98 -4.96 -3.36
N THR A 131 3.14 -4.92 -2.70
CA THR A 131 4.42 -5.27 -3.32
C THR A 131 4.56 -6.78 -3.51
N LEU A 132 4.11 -7.58 -2.54
CA LEU A 132 4.05 -9.04 -2.66
C LEU A 132 3.01 -9.49 -3.69
N GLU A 133 1.87 -8.80 -3.76
CA GLU A 133 0.90 -9.00 -4.84
C GLU A 133 1.53 -8.70 -6.20
N ALA A 134 2.25 -7.58 -6.33
CA ALA A 134 3.00 -7.31 -7.55
C ALA A 134 4.00 -8.43 -7.86
N LEU A 135 4.72 -8.94 -6.88
CA LEU A 135 5.70 -10.02 -7.06
C LEU A 135 5.09 -11.36 -7.46
N LEU A 136 3.88 -11.68 -7.00
CA LEU A 136 3.29 -13.03 -7.10
C LEU A 136 2.05 -13.12 -8.02
N SER A 137 1.49 -11.99 -8.43
CA SER A 137 0.35 -11.94 -9.35
C SER A 137 0.72 -12.44 -10.75
N ASP A 138 -0.30 -12.61 -11.59
CA ASP A 138 -0.08 -12.91 -12.99
C ASP A 138 0.60 -11.74 -13.71
N PRO A 139 1.66 -11.98 -14.51
CA PRO A 139 2.32 -10.97 -15.33
C PRO A 139 1.37 -10.08 -16.16
N ILE A 140 0.19 -10.58 -16.54
CA ILE A 140 -0.79 -9.79 -17.29
C ILE A 140 -1.21 -8.52 -16.54
N TYR A 141 -1.13 -8.48 -15.20
CA TYR A 141 -1.45 -7.30 -14.37
C TYR A 141 -0.28 -6.32 -14.19
N GLY A 142 0.83 -6.50 -14.92
CA GLY A 142 1.98 -5.58 -14.90
C GLY A 142 3.02 -5.85 -13.80
N GLY A 143 2.65 -6.65 -12.79
CA GLY A 143 3.58 -7.22 -11.80
C GLY A 143 4.27 -8.48 -12.33
N ASN A 144 5.03 -9.14 -11.46
CA ASN A 144 5.69 -10.43 -11.63
C ASN A 144 6.28 -10.59 -13.04
N ARG A 145 6.94 -9.53 -13.53
CA ARG A 145 7.38 -9.44 -14.92
C ARG A 145 8.25 -10.64 -15.26
N GLU A 146 8.02 -11.18 -16.45
CA GLU A 146 8.66 -12.40 -16.90
C GLU A 146 8.51 -13.55 -15.91
N GLU A 147 7.52 -13.60 -15.02
CA GLU A 147 7.37 -14.68 -14.01
C GLU A 147 8.56 -14.76 -13.02
N CYS A 148 9.31 -13.68 -12.83
CA CYS A 148 10.52 -13.70 -12.00
C CYS A 148 10.25 -14.03 -10.52
N GLY A 149 9.13 -13.61 -9.95
CA GLY A 149 8.73 -13.97 -8.60
C GLY A 149 8.46 -15.47 -8.48
N TRP A 150 7.69 -16.03 -9.41
CA TRP A 150 7.42 -17.47 -9.41
C TRP A 150 8.67 -18.31 -9.62
N ARG A 151 9.56 -17.92 -10.54
CA ARG A 151 10.86 -18.61 -10.71
C ARG A 151 11.68 -18.60 -9.44
N SER A 152 11.74 -17.46 -8.74
CA SER A 152 12.56 -17.31 -7.54
C SER A 152 12.08 -18.19 -6.38
N PHE A 153 10.76 -18.42 -6.30
CA PHE A 153 10.16 -19.29 -5.30
C PHE A 153 9.90 -20.73 -5.79
N SER A 154 10.28 -21.07 -7.03
CA SER A 154 9.92 -22.35 -7.67
C SER A 154 8.41 -22.64 -7.65
N LEU A 155 7.59 -21.59 -7.78
CA LEU A 155 6.13 -21.71 -7.77
C LEU A 155 5.61 -22.11 -9.15
N THR A 156 4.65 -23.04 -9.15
CA THR A 156 3.88 -23.36 -10.34
C THR A 156 2.61 -22.49 -10.33
N PRO A 157 2.36 -21.67 -11.36
CA PRO A 157 1.18 -20.82 -11.39
C PRO A 157 -0.09 -21.66 -11.60
N GLY A 158 -1.22 -21.14 -11.11
CA GLY A 158 -2.53 -21.77 -11.31
C GLY A 158 -2.89 -21.90 -12.79
N ARG A 159 -3.63 -22.97 -13.14
CA ARG A 159 -4.19 -23.17 -14.48
C ARG A 159 -5.72 -23.31 -14.37
N PRO A 160 -6.52 -22.69 -15.27
CA PRO A 160 -6.08 -21.84 -16.37
C PRO A 160 -5.51 -20.50 -15.89
N ARG A 161 -4.68 -19.89 -16.73
CA ARG A 161 -4.17 -18.53 -16.52
C ARG A 161 -5.17 -17.52 -17.10
N PRO A 162 -5.31 -16.31 -16.53
CA PRO A 162 -6.08 -15.25 -17.16
C PRO A 162 -5.51 -14.89 -18.54
N GLU A 163 -6.37 -14.84 -19.55
CA GLU A 163 -6.01 -14.41 -20.91
C GLU A 163 -6.22 -12.90 -21.10
N LYS A 164 -6.98 -12.27 -20.20
CA LYS A 164 -7.34 -10.84 -20.23
C LYS A 164 -7.32 -10.28 -18.81
N ARG A 165 -7.05 -8.98 -18.69
CA ARG A 165 -7.15 -8.25 -17.42
C ARG A 165 -8.61 -8.17 -17.00
N TYR A 166 -8.90 -8.38 -15.70
CA TYR A 166 -10.25 -8.17 -15.15
C TYR A 166 -10.66 -6.69 -15.18
N CYS A 167 -9.70 -5.80 -14.97
CA CYS A 167 -9.81 -4.38 -15.20
C CYS A 167 -9.71 -4.14 -16.71
N GLY A 168 -10.86 -4.17 -17.38
CA GLY A 168 -10.98 -3.91 -18.82
C GLY A 168 -10.48 -2.50 -19.14
N VAL A 169 -9.24 -2.42 -19.62
CA VAL A 169 -8.69 -1.26 -20.34
C VAL A 169 -8.33 -1.74 -21.73
#